data_AF-A0A7S1HLF5-F1
#
_entry.id   AF-A0A7S1HLF5-F1
#
_cell.length_a   1.000
_cell.length_b   1.000
_cell.length_c   1.000
_cell.angle_alpha   90.00
_cell.angle_beta   90.00
_cell.angle_gamma   90.00
#
_symmetry.space_group_name_H-M   'P 1'
#
loop_
_entity.id
_entity.type
_entity.pdbx_description
1 polymer ?
#
loop_
_entity_poly.entity_id
_entity_poly.type
_entity_poly.pdbx_seq_one_letter_code
_entity_poly.pdbx_strand_id
1 'polypeptide(L)'
;LNQNQLNSLPFSIGNLPAMRTLELQENNLESPLKEIWPLGTDQVIEYLRSVYIGSKTRELDLSGMNLFTFPPEVADVQGLRHLSINNNNLLGLPSILGRLTDLTSLSAFNNQIASLP
;
A
#
# COMPACT_ATOMS: atom_id res chain seq x y z
N LEU A 1 16.02 -11.84 3.83
CA LEU A 1 15.85 -12.49 2.51
C LEU A 1 16.65 -11.74 1.44
N ASN A 2 17.86 -11.27 1.78
CA ASN A 2 18.69 -10.54 0.82
C ASN A 2 19.11 -11.45 -0.34
N GLN A 3 19.38 -10.88 -1.51
CA GLN A 3 19.93 -11.57 -2.69
C GLN A 3 19.02 -12.70 -3.20
N ASN A 4 17.72 -12.43 -3.25
CA ASN A 4 16.73 -13.36 -3.78
C ASN A 4 16.04 -12.76 -5.02
N GLN A 5 15.18 -13.55 -5.66
CA GLN A 5 14.40 -13.13 -6.83
C GLN A 5 12.95 -12.82 -6.45
N LEU A 6 12.72 -12.32 -5.23
CA LEU A 6 11.37 -11.99 -4.79
C LEU A 6 10.86 -10.79 -5.60
N ASN A 7 9.71 -10.95 -6.23
CA ASN A 7 9.00 -9.87 -6.93
C ASN A 7 7.91 -9.23 -6.05
N SER A 8 7.46 -9.94 -5.01
CA SER A 8 6.48 -9.43 -4.06
C SER A 8 6.67 -10.01 -2.66
N LEU A 9 6.05 -9.35 -1.68
CA LEU A 9 5.93 -9.87 -0.33
C LEU A 9 4.46 -10.09 0.05
N PRO A 10 4.15 -11.17 0.78
CA PRO A 10 2.82 -11.32 1.33
C PRO A 10 2.56 -10.29 2.42
N PHE A 11 1.41 -9.59 2.35
CA PHE A 11 1.02 -8.58 3.33
C PHE A 11 0.90 -9.12 4.77
N SER A 12 0.67 -10.43 4.92
CA SER A 12 0.65 -11.10 6.23
C SER A 12 1.93 -10.93 7.04
N ILE A 13 3.05 -10.61 6.38
CA ILE A 13 4.31 -10.26 7.04
C ILE A 13 4.11 -9.08 8.00
N GLY A 14 3.35 -8.04 7.64
CA GLY A 14 3.11 -6.87 8.50
C GLY A 14 2.41 -7.18 9.83
N ASN A 15 1.78 -8.35 9.94
CA ASN A 15 1.09 -8.81 11.14
C ASN A 15 1.93 -9.77 12.02
N LEU A 16 3.21 -9.95 11.72
CA LEU A 16 4.10 -10.77 12.54
C LEU A 16 4.46 -10.02 13.85
N PRO A 17 4.10 -10.55 15.04
CA PRO A 17 4.11 -9.78 16.29
C PRO A 17 5.51 -9.43 16.81
N ALA A 18 6.53 -10.16 16.38
CA ALA A 18 7.92 -9.97 16.83
C ALA A 18 8.83 -9.38 15.73
N MET A 19 8.29 -9.04 14.57
CA MET A 19 9.10 -8.58 13.45
C MET A 19 9.49 -7.11 13.64
N ARG A 20 10.81 -6.86 13.63
CA ARG A 20 11.40 -5.51 13.79
C ARG A 20 12.35 -5.12 12.66
N THR A 21 12.76 -6.09 11.86
CA THR A 21 13.75 -5.90 10.82
C THR A 21 13.34 -6.71 9.60
N LEU A 22 13.42 -6.10 8.42
CA LEU A 22 13.08 -6.73 7.16
C LEU A 22 14.19 -6.40 6.16
N GLU A 23 15.13 -7.33 6.03
CA GLU A 23 16.24 -7.20 5.10
C GLU A 23 15.90 -7.88 3.77
N LEU A 24 15.74 -7.08 2.71
CA LEU A 24 15.36 -7.53 1.37
C LEU A 24 16.23 -6.92 0.27
N GLN A 25 17.44 -6.51 0.63
CA GLN A 25 18.41 -5.94 -0.30
C GLN A 25 18.62 -6.90 -1.47
N GLU A 26 18.83 -6.36 -2.67
CA GLU A 26 19.07 -7.15 -3.88
C GLU A 26 17.92 -8.14 -4.20
N ASN A 27 16.67 -7.69 -4.06
CA ASN A 27 15.48 -8.32 -4.66
C ASN A 27 14.88 -7.43 -5.75
N ASN A 28 13.99 -7.98 -6.58
CA ASN A 28 13.29 -7.24 -7.63
C ASN A 28 11.85 -6.91 -7.22
N LEU A 29 11.68 -6.33 -6.02
CA LEU A 29 10.37 -6.14 -5.42
C LEU A 29 9.57 -5.05 -6.14
N GLU A 30 8.49 -5.48 -6.79
CA GLU A 30 7.46 -4.62 -7.34
C GLU A 30 6.37 -4.31 -6.29
N SER A 31 6.20 -5.19 -5.30
CA SER A 31 5.22 -5.07 -4.22
C SER A 31 5.81 -5.42 -2.84
N PRO A 32 5.49 -4.69 -1.76
CA PRO A 32 4.78 -3.41 -1.74
C PRO A 32 5.49 -2.35 -2.58
N LEU A 33 4.73 -1.31 -2.99
CA LEU A 33 5.20 -0.16 -3.74
C LEU A 33 6.68 0.14 -3.51
N LYS A 34 7.48 0.11 -4.59
CA LYS A 34 8.94 0.27 -4.52
C LYS A 34 9.40 1.55 -3.79
N GLU A 35 8.56 2.58 -3.76
CA GLU A 35 8.81 3.87 -3.11
C GLU A 35 8.74 3.81 -1.58
N ILE A 36 8.17 2.76 -0.99
CA ILE A 36 8.08 2.61 0.46
C ILE A 36 9.38 2.05 1.05
N TRP A 37 10.17 1.31 0.27
CA TRP A 37 11.44 0.71 0.74
C TRP A 37 12.44 1.72 1.32
N PRO A 38 12.71 2.86 0.65
CA PRO A 38 13.66 3.83 1.18
C PRO A 38 13.18 4.53 2.45
N LEU A 39 11.89 4.43 2.80
CA LEU A 39 11.31 5.05 4.01
C LEU A 39 11.65 4.26 5.29
N GLY A 40 12.25 3.08 5.15
CA GLY A 40 12.71 2.25 6.26
C GLY A 40 11.74 1.12 6.62
N THR A 41 12.26 0.15 7.39
CA THR A 41 11.54 -1.08 7.72
C THR A 41 10.21 -0.81 8.43
N ASP A 42 10.15 0.14 9.35
CA ASP A 42 8.93 0.41 10.10
C ASP A 42 7.79 0.87 9.19
N GLN A 43 8.09 1.74 8.22
CA GLN A 43 7.09 2.23 7.27
C GLN A 43 6.58 1.11 6.35
N VAL A 44 7.48 0.23 5.90
CA VAL A 44 7.11 -0.95 5.11
C VAL A 44 6.21 -1.87 5.93
N ILE A 45 6.58 -2.17 7.18
CA ILE A 45 5.79 -3.06 8.04
C ILE A 45 4.39 -2.47 8.26
N GLU A 46 4.31 -1.16 8.50
CA GLU A 46 3.03 -0.46 8.68
C GLU A 46 2.17 -0.50 7.41
N TYR A 47 2.77 -0.32 6.24
CA TYR A 47 2.09 -0.49 4.96
C TYR A 47 1.54 -1.92 4.79
N LEU A 48 2.40 -2.93 4.95
CA LEU A 48 2.02 -4.34 4.83
C LEU A 48 0.88 -4.69 5.81
N ARG A 49 0.97 -4.20 7.04
CA ARG A 49 -0.04 -4.38 8.08
C ARG A 49 -1.37 -3.76 7.68
N SER A 50 -1.34 -2.53 7.19
CA SER A 50 -2.54 -1.80 6.77
C SER A 50 -3.25 -2.51 5.62
N VAL A 51 -2.51 -2.95 4.60
CA VAL A 51 -3.06 -3.73 3.47
C VAL A 51 -3.61 -5.08 3.95
N TYR A 52 -2.89 -5.76 4.86
CA TYR A 52 -3.36 -7.01 5.45
C TYR A 52 -4.68 -6.82 6.21
N ILE A 53 -4.77 -5.83 7.11
CA ILE A 53 -5.98 -5.53 7.86
C ILE A 53 -7.11 -5.16 6.90
N GLY A 54 -6.86 -4.29 5.93
CA GLY A 54 -7.85 -3.90 4.92
C GLY A 54 -8.40 -5.06 4.11
N SER A 55 -7.58 -6.07 3.82
CA SER A 55 -8.03 -7.32 3.18
C SER A 55 -8.98 -8.17 4.05
N LYS A 56 -9.00 -7.94 5.37
CA LYS A 56 -9.89 -8.62 6.32
C LYS A 56 -11.11 -7.78 6.68
N THR A 57 -10.94 -6.48 6.85
CA THR A 57 -11.99 -5.57 7.32
C THR A 57 -12.77 -4.93 6.18
N ARG A 58 -12.22 -4.92 4.96
CA ARG A 58 -12.71 -4.13 3.81
C ARG A 58 -12.60 -2.62 4.02
N GLU A 59 -11.76 -2.22 4.97
CA GLU A 59 -11.45 -0.84 5.31
C GLU A 59 -9.93 -0.68 5.31
N LEU A 60 -9.42 0.06 4.33
CA LEU A 60 -8.00 0.25 4.14
C LEU A 60 -7.63 1.70 4.40
N ASP A 61 -6.74 1.92 5.36
CA ASP A 61 -6.15 3.22 5.64
C ASP A 61 -4.66 3.19 5.27
N LEU A 62 -4.29 4.03 4.31
CA LEU A 62 -2.92 4.28 3.87
C LEU A 62 -2.54 5.76 4.10
N SER A 63 -3.19 6.41 5.06
CA SER A 63 -2.96 7.83 5.32
C SER A 63 -1.57 8.08 5.91
N GLY A 64 -0.92 9.17 5.50
CA GLY A 64 0.36 9.59 6.08
C GLY A 64 1.55 8.69 5.72
N MET A 65 1.47 7.93 4.62
CA MET A 65 2.51 6.98 4.21
C MET A 65 3.54 7.56 3.25
N ASN A 66 3.51 8.88 3.02
CA ASN A 66 4.40 9.60 2.08
C ASN A 66 4.36 9.04 0.64
N LEU A 67 3.20 8.51 0.22
CA LEU A 67 3.05 7.92 -1.11
C LEU A 67 3.03 9.01 -2.20
N PHE A 68 3.78 8.81 -3.27
CA PHE A 68 3.78 9.67 -4.46
C PHE A 68 2.95 9.06 -5.58
N THR A 69 2.81 7.73 -5.58
CA THR A 69 2.01 6.99 -6.55
C THR A 69 0.99 6.11 -5.84
N PHE A 70 -0.15 5.88 -6.50
CA PHE A 70 -1.17 4.99 -5.96
C PHE A 70 -0.68 3.54 -6.01
N PRO A 71 -0.77 2.76 -4.91
CA PRO A 71 -0.31 1.39 -4.91
C PRO A 71 -1.22 0.49 -5.75
N PRO A 72 -0.73 -0.09 -6.86
CA PRO A 72 -1.56 -0.92 -7.73
C PRO A 72 -2.15 -2.15 -7.01
N GLU A 73 -1.44 -2.70 -6.03
CA GLU A 73 -1.90 -3.83 -5.22
C GLU A 73 -3.16 -3.55 -4.39
N VAL A 74 -3.47 -2.27 -4.11
CA VAL A 74 -4.72 -1.91 -3.42
C VAL A 74 -5.93 -2.31 -4.27
N ALA A 75 -5.82 -2.23 -5.60
CA ALA A 75 -6.87 -2.65 -6.51
C ALA A 75 -7.13 -4.17 -6.50
N ASP A 76 -6.24 -4.96 -5.89
CA ASP A 76 -6.41 -6.40 -5.72
C ASP A 76 -7.14 -6.77 -4.41
N VAL A 77 -7.36 -5.80 -3.51
CA VAL A 77 -8.09 -6.00 -2.25
C VAL A 77 -9.59 -6.16 -2.53
N GLN A 78 -10.00 -7.40 -2.80
CA GLN A 78 -11.37 -7.75 -3.15
C GLN A 78 -12.37 -7.34 -2.05
N GLY A 79 -13.47 -6.72 -2.45
CA GLY A 79 -14.53 -6.32 -1.53
C GLY A 79 -14.23 -5.09 -0.69
N LEU A 80 -13.17 -4.33 -0.98
CA LEU A 80 -12.84 -3.09 -0.27
C LEU A 80 -13.99 -2.08 -0.40
N ARG A 81 -14.47 -1.57 0.74
CA ARG A 81 -15.61 -0.64 0.82
C ARG A 81 -15.20 0.77 1.17
N HIS A 82 -14.16 0.91 2.00
CA HIS A 82 -13.64 2.18 2.47
C HIS A 82 -12.14 2.24 2.21
N LEU A 83 -11.69 3.28 1.51
CA LEU A 83 -10.29 3.55 1.24
C LEU A 83 -9.95 4.97 1.70
N SER A 84 -8.94 5.09 2.56
CA SER A 84 -8.35 6.35 2.97
C SER A 84 -6.89 6.41 2.53
N ILE A 85 -6.55 7.46 1.78
CA ILE A 85 -5.19 7.75 1.27
C ILE A 85 -4.81 9.19 1.61
N ASN A 86 -5.31 9.69 2.74
CA ASN A 86 -5.17 11.09 3.12
C ASN A 86 -3.73 11.44 3.50
N ASN A 87 -3.35 12.71 3.40
CA ASN A 87 -2.02 13.17 3.83
C ASN A 87 -0.87 12.41 3.15
N ASN A 88 -0.97 12.26 1.83
CA ASN A 88 0.09 11.70 0.99
C ASN A 88 0.52 12.74 -0.06
N ASN A 89 1.39 12.36 -1.00
CA ASN A 89 1.89 13.21 -2.08
C ASN A 89 1.40 12.73 -3.45
N LEU A 90 0.22 12.10 -3.50
CA LEU A 90 -0.30 11.51 -4.73
C LEU A 90 -0.57 12.61 -5.78
N LEU A 91 -0.03 12.44 -6.98
CA LEU A 91 -0.21 13.37 -8.10
C LEU A 91 -1.50 13.12 -8.90
N GLY A 92 -2.04 11.92 -8.79
CA GLY A 92 -3.21 11.49 -9.53
C GLY A 92 -3.75 10.17 -9.02
N LEU A 93 -4.98 9.87 -9.40
CA LEU A 93 -5.62 8.60 -9.12
C LEU A 93 -5.66 7.75 -10.40
N PRO A 94 -5.13 6.51 -10.40
CA PRO A 94 -5.08 5.67 -11.59
C PRO A 94 -6.45 5.07 -11.92
N SER A 95 -6.69 4.77 -13.19
CA SER A 95 -7.91 4.08 -13.66
C SER A 95 -8.09 2.69 -13.07
N ILE A 96 -7.02 2.08 -12.54
CA ILE A 96 -7.08 0.80 -11.83
C ILE A 96 -7.96 0.85 -10.57
N LEU A 97 -8.23 2.03 -10.00
CA LEU A 97 -9.24 2.22 -8.94
C LEU A 97 -10.63 1.74 -9.36
N GLY A 98 -10.95 1.75 -10.65
CA GLY A 98 -12.21 1.22 -11.18
C GLY A 98 -12.40 -0.29 -10.98
N ARG A 99 -11.34 -1.03 -10.62
CA ARG A 99 -11.45 -2.45 -10.24
C ARG A 99 -12.06 -2.65 -8.85
N LEU A 100 -12.07 -1.62 -8.00
CA LEU A 100 -12.67 -1.68 -6.66
C LEU A 100 -14.19 -1.50 -6.75
N THR A 101 -14.88 -2.49 -7.31
CA THR A 101 -16.32 -2.42 -7.62
C THR A 101 -17.22 -2.28 -6.40
N ASP A 102 -16.73 -2.68 -5.21
CA ASP A 102 -17.46 -2.58 -3.94
C ASP A 102 -17.12 -1.29 -3.16
N LEU A 103 -16.26 -0.42 -3.70
CA LEU A 103 -15.82 0.79 -3.01
C LEU A 103 -16.98 1.80 -2.92
N THR A 104 -17.34 2.15 -1.69
CA THR A 104 -18.43 3.09 -1.39
C THR A 104 -17.93 4.43 -0.87
N SER A 105 -16.69 4.47 -0.37
CA SER A 105 -16.08 5.68 0.19
C SER A 105 -14.60 5.74 -0.15
N LEU A 106 -14.18 6.84 -0.77
CA LEU A 106 -12.79 7.18 -1.03
C LEU A 106 -12.47 8.53 -0.40
N SER A 107 -11.47 8.57 0.47
CA SER A 107 -10.96 9.79 1.09
C SER A 107 -9.51 10.01 0.65
N ALA A 108 -9.24 11.15 0.01
CA ALA A 108 -7.92 11.49 -0.53
C ALA A 108 -7.52 12.95 -0.26
N PHE A 109 -7.99 13.54 0.84
CA PHE A 109 -7.67 14.92 1.18
C PHE A 109 -6.18 15.09 1.53
N ASN A 110 -5.68 16.32 1.37
CA ASN A 110 -4.27 16.64 1.59
C ASN A 110 -3.33 15.74 0.74
N ASN A 111 -3.52 15.81 -0.57
CA ASN A 111 -2.68 15.23 -1.62
C ASN A 111 -2.40 16.30 -2.68
N GLN A 112 -1.68 15.94 -3.75
CA GLN A 112 -1.34 16.81 -4.88
C GLN A 112 -2.07 16.37 -6.17
N ILE A 113 -3.29 15.82 -6.03
CA ILE A 113 -4.05 15.20 -7.12
C ILE A 113 -4.45 16.28 -8.14
N ALA A 114 -3.84 16.23 -9.32
CA ALA A 114 -4.13 17.14 -10.43
C ALA A 114 -5.13 16.54 -11.45
N SER A 115 -5.31 15.22 -11.44
CA SER A 115 -6.22 14.51 -12.35
C SER A 115 -6.91 13.32 -11.68
N LEU A 116 -8.13 13.08 -12.14
CA LEU A 116 -8.92 11.89 -11.83
C LEU A 116 -9.01 11.01 -13.09
N PRO A 117 -9.18 9.68 -12.94
CA PRO A 117 -9.29 8.75 -14.06
C PRO A 117 -10.62 8.87 -14.81
#